data_AF-A0A9W9ZBA2-F1
#
_entry.id   AF-A0A9W9ZBA2-F1
#
_cell.length_a   1.000
_cell.length_b   1.000
_cell.length_c   1.000
_cell.angle_alpha   90.00
_cell.angle_beta   90.00
_cell.angle_gamma   90.00
#
_symmetry.space_group_name_H-M   'P 1'
#
loop_
_entity.id
_entity.type
_entity.pdbx_description
1 polymer ?
#
loop_
_entity_poly.entity_id
_entity_poly.type
_entity_poly.pdbx_seq_one_letter_code
_entity_poly.pdbx_strand_id
1 'polypeptide(L)'
;MAMITTALTSITLKSEPKLYGSKIAAELNSPEYNVGTRRNAKYDPDKEYHSIEEIVEALVNRDVEGILVDTYSAGLRGDLFNRPTIRVSKVIDYKTAYGVVLSPNSTHLGKCFHRYMLSNRADIFEMIERKAKPIKTSSSSDQSAQEEASGGLLDSSSPTFQKALRYACVCLGIALALSLVYECIRRIRERQKVHQEVHLKTILQKEMQSVVEEFIRRMKETKSELREKHLKQIITYWKLKRKSMTANGNESEWLRISMASPHKGDLMITDMDY
;
A
#
# COMPACT_ATOMS: atom_id res chain seq x y z
N MET A 1 -3.06 16.48 0.06
CA MET A 1 -3.02 15.56 1.22
C MET A 1 -2.57 16.23 2.51
N ALA A 2 -1.45 16.96 2.55
CA ALA A 2 -0.92 17.57 3.79
C ALA A 2 -1.87 18.52 4.54
N MET A 3 -2.68 19.33 3.84
CA MET A 3 -3.62 20.29 4.46
C MET A 3 -4.78 19.63 5.22
N ILE A 4 -5.24 18.46 4.76
CA ILE A 4 -6.34 17.73 5.38
C ILE A 4 -5.82 17.04 6.63
N THR A 5 -4.62 16.46 6.56
CA THR A 5 -3.95 15.87 7.73
C THR A 5 -3.64 16.93 8.78
N THR A 6 -3.09 18.10 8.43
CA THR A 6 -2.84 19.15 9.44
C THR A 6 -4.13 19.69 10.08
N ALA A 7 -5.20 19.88 9.31
CA ALA A 7 -6.49 20.30 9.87
C ALA A 7 -7.07 19.24 10.82
N LEU A 8 -7.04 17.96 10.43
CA LEU A 8 -7.54 16.85 11.25
C LEU A 8 -6.70 16.66 12.52
N THR A 9 -5.38 16.73 12.39
CA THR A 9 -4.43 16.65 13.52
C THR A 9 -4.60 17.83 14.48
N SER A 10 -4.88 19.03 13.97
CA SER A 10 -5.17 20.21 14.80
C SER A 10 -6.48 20.07 15.59
N ILE A 11 -7.50 19.44 14.99
CA ILE A 11 -8.78 19.17 15.65
C ILE A 11 -8.64 18.08 16.72
N THR A 12 -7.84 17.04 16.47
CA THR A 12 -7.58 15.95 17.43
C THR A 12 -6.63 16.32 18.56
N LEU A 13 -5.73 17.29 18.36
CA LEU A 13 -4.83 17.81 19.40
C LEU A 13 -5.46 18.88 20.30
N LYS A 14 -6.71 19.30 20.06
CA LYS A 14 -7.44 20.15 21.01
C LYS A 14 -7.76 19.32 22.27
N SER A 15 -6.79 19.35 23.19
CA SER A 15 -6.88 18.99 24.60
C SER A 15 -8.24 19.41 25.18
N GLU A 16 -8.74 18.58 26.11
CA GLU A 16 -9.95 18.80 26.91
C GLU A 16 -10.36 20.27 26.98
N PRO A 17 -11.63 20.62 26.65
CA PRO A 17 -12.06 22.01 26.64
C PRO A 17 -11.77 22.65 27.99
N LYS A 18 -10.86 23.63 27.99
CA LYS A 18 -10.43 24.34 29.18
C LYS A 18 -11.50 25.35 29.53
N LEU A 19 -11.97 25.35 30.78
CA LEU A 19 -12.91 26.38 31.24
C LEU A 19 -12.30 27.79 31.18
N TYR A 20 -11.00 27.88 31.47
CA TYR A 20 -10.25 29.13 31.42
C TYR A 20 -10.25 29.74 30.01
N GLY A 21 -10.72 30.97 29.89
CA GLY A 21 -10.70 31.73 28.64
C GLY A 21 -11.75 31.33 27.59
N SER A 22 -12.53 30.27 27.83
CA SER A 22 -13.63 29.84 26.95
C SER A 22 -14.87 30.70 27.16
N LYS A 23 -15.61 30.95 26.07
CA LYS A 23 -16.87 31.70 26.13
C LYS A 23 -17.98 30.78 26.64
N ILE A 24 -18.52 31.06 27.83
CA ILE A 24 -19.53 30.21 28.46
C ILE A 24 -20.80 30.99 28.83
N ALA A 25 -21.90 30.28 29.02
CA ALA A 25 -23.09 30.80 29.68
C ALA A 25 -23.35 30.07 31.01
N ALA A 26 -23.85 30.81 31.99
CA ALA A 26 -24.36 30.30 33.25
C ALA A 26 -25.48 31.23 33.70
N GLU A 27 -26.42 30.72 34.50
CA GLU A 27 -27.51 31.52 35.03
C GLU A 27 -26.97 32.64 35.94
N LEU A 28 -27.42 33.86 35.73
CA LEU A 28 -26.91 35.05 36.42
C LEU A 28 -27.06 34.89 37.94
N ASN A 29 -26.00 35.25 38.66
CA ASN A 29 -25.92 35.16 40.13
C ASN A 29 -26.08 33.73 40.69
N SER A 30 -25.99 32.69 39.86
CA SER A 30 -26.01 31.31 40.33
C SER A 30 -24.65 30.89 40.92
N PRO A 31 -24.59 29.79 41.70
CA PRO A 31 -23.34 29.19 42.13
C PRO A 31 -22.41 28.85 40.95
N GLU A 32 -22.96 28.38 39.83
CA GLU A 32 -22.25 28.03 38.60
C GLU A 32 -21.62 29.27 37.96
N TYR A 33 -22.36 30.39 37.90
CA TYR A 33 -21.85 31.66 37.43
C TYR A 33 -20.63 32.11 38.25
N ASN A 34 -20.74 32.04 39.57
CA ASN A 34 -19.65 32.39 40.48
C ASN A 34 -18.43 31.46 40.33
N VAL A 35 -18.64 30.16 40.10
CA VAL A 35 -17.55 29.20 39.83
C VAL A 35 -16.84 29.54 38.52
N GLY A 36 -17.57 29.84 37.45
CA GLY A 36 -16.97 30.23 36.18
C GLY A 36 -16.18 31.54 36.29
N THR A 37 -16.70 32.53 37.01
CA THR A 37 -15.98 33.80 37.28
C THR A 37 -14.68 33.56 38.02
N ARG A 38 -14.71 32.75 39.10
CA ARG A 38 -13.49 32.39 39.87
C ARG A 38 -12.46 31.61 39.06
N ARG A 39 -12.89 30.94 37.99
CA ARG A 39 -12.02 30.16 37.08
C ARG A 39 -11.67 30.92 35.80
N ASN A 40 -11.93 32.24 35.74
CA ASN A 40 -11.65 33.11 34.60
C ASN A 40 -12.26 32.62 33.29
N ALA A 41 -13.49 32.12 33.36
CA ALA A 41 -14.30 31.89 32.18
C ALA A 41 -14.78 33.23 31.60
N LYS A 42 -15.09 33.28 30.29
CA LYS A 42 -15.57 34.50 29.64
C LYS A 42 -17.09 34.47 29.51
N TYR A 43 -17.76 35.42 30.13
CA TYR A 43 -19.18 35.67 29.94
C TYR A 43 -19.40 36.73 28.86
N ASP A 44 -20.56 36.69 28.22
CA ASP A 44 -20.99 37.72 27.28
C ASP A 44 -21.36 39.00 28.06
N PRO A 45 -20.71 40.16 27.85
CA PRO A 45 -21.01 41.37 28.59
C PRO A 45 -22.37 41.97 28.21
N ASP A 46 -22.89 41.65 27.02
CA ASP A 46 -24.10 42.28 26.48
C ASP A 46 -25.36 41.39 26.67
N LYS A 47 -25.19 40.18 27.20
CA LYS A 47 -26.28 39.19 27.35
C LYS A 47 -26.19 38.47 28.69
N GLU A 48 -27.13 38.81 29.56
CA GLU A 48 -27.38 38.11 30.82
C GLU A 48 -28.36 36.96 30.58
N TYR A 49 -28.12 35.83 31.25
CA TYR A 49 -28.96 34.63 31.14
C TYR A 49 -29.67 34.41 32.48
N HIS A 50 -31.00 34.28 32.47
CA HIS A 50 -31.80 34.15 33.69
C HIS A 50 -32.47 32.78 33.84
N SER A 51 -32.28 31.89 32.88
CA SER A 51 -32.87 30.54 32.92
C SER A 51 -31.98 29.48 32.29
N ILE A 52 -32.21 28.22 32.67
CA ILE A 52 -31.51 27.06 32.09
C ILE A 52 -31.84 26.93 30.60
N GLU A 53 -33.06 27.26 30.20
CA GLU A 53 -33.51 27.26 28.81
C GLU A 53 -32.69 28.23 27.96
N GLU A 54 -32.49 29.46 28.43
CA GLU A 54 -31.74 30.48 27.70
C GLU A 54 -30.27 30.10 27.50
N ILE A 55 -29.61 29.55 28.53
CA ILE A 55 -28.22 29.09 28.40
C ILE A 55 -28.12 27.89 27.46
N VAL A 56 -29.09 26.97 27.48
CA VAL A 56 -29.13 25.82 26.56
C VAL A 56 -29.37 26.28 25.13
N GLU A 57 -30.26 27.25 24.92
CA GLU A 57 -30.51 27.84 23.61
C GLU A 57 -29.26 28.54 23.07
N ALA A 58 -28.56 29.32 23.89
CA ALA A 58 -27.29 29.95 23.52
C ALA A 58 -26.23 28.91 23.12
N LEU A 59 -26.18 27.76 23.80
CA LEU A 59 -25.29 26.66 23.43
C LEU A 59 -25.67 26.05 22.07
N VAL A 60 -26.97 25.81 21.86
CA VAL A 60 -27.49 25.22 20.61
C VAL A 60 -27.27 26.16 19.42
N ASN A 61 -27.48 27.46 19.61
CA ASN A 61 -27.26 28.49 18.61
C ASN A 61 -25.77 28.80 18.36
N ARG A 62 -24.87 28.21 19.18
CA ARG A 62 -23.42 28.43 19.15
C ARG A 62 -23.01 29.87 19.48
N ASP A 63 -23.83 30.58 20.26
CA ASP A 63 -23.49 31.89 20.82
C ASP A 63 -22.37 31.77 21.88
N VAL A 64 -22.29 30.60 22.52
CA VAL A 64 -21.30 30.23 23.54
C VAL A 64 -20.69 28.86 23.22
N GLU A 65 -19.48 28.62 23.71
CA GLU A 65 -18.72 27.37 23.52
C GLU A 65 -19.11 26.29 24.54
N GLY A 66 -19.68 26.69 25.68
CA GLY A 66 -20.09 25.77 26.75
C GLY A 66 -21.03 26.43 27.76
N ILE A 67 -21.60 25.61 28.64
CA ILE A 67 -22.45 26.07 29.73
C ILE A 67 -22.04 25.40 31.04
N LEU A 68 -22.27 26.10 32.15
CA LEU A 68 -22.10 25.54 33.49
C LEU A 68 -23.48 25.32 34.11
N VAL A 69 -23.76 24.06 34.46
CA VAL A 69 -25.04 23.63 35.05
C VAL A 69 -24.78 22.58 36.11
N ASP A 70 -25.52 22.64 37.21
CA ASP A 70 -25.50 21.58 38.23
C ASP A 70 -25.99 20.24 37.67
N THR A 71 -25.37 19.14 38.10
CA THR A 71 -25.64 17.80 37.58
C THR A 71 -27.05 17.29 37.91
N TYR A 72 -27.60 17.64 39.08
CA TYR A 72 -28.98 17.31 39.42
C TYR A 72 -29.96 18.12 38.60
N SER A 73 -29.72 19.43 38.44
CA SER A 73 -30.56 20.29 37.61
C SER A 73 -30.59 19.80 36.16
N ALA A 74 -29.43 19.44 35.62
CA ALA A 74 -29.32 18.90 34.27
C ALA A 74 -29.96 17.51 34.15
N GLY A 75 -29.86 16.65 35.17
CA GLY A 75 -30.48 15.33 35.20
C GLY A 75 -32.00 15.34 35.39
N LEU A 76 -32.55 16.38 36.03
CA LEU A 76 -33.98 16.62 36.13
C LEU A 76 -34.56 17.14 34.80
N ARG A 77 -33.76 17.90 34.04
CA ARG A 77 -34.13 18.51 32.76
C ARG A 77 -33.65 17.71 31.55
N GLY A 78 -33.95 16.41 31.56
CA GLY A 78 -33.63 15.53 30.44
C GLY A 78 -34.21 16.00 29.10
N ASP A 79 -35.30 16.77 29.10
CA ASP A 79 -35.89 17.42 27.92
C ASP A 79 -34.92 18.40 27.22
N LEU A 80 -34.08 19.08 27.99
CA LEU A 80 -33.10 20.03 27.46
C LEU A 80 -31.78 19.35 27.12
N PHE A 81 -31.30 18.43 27.96
CA PHE A 81 -29.94 17.90 27.89
C PHE A 81 -29.80 16.54 27.19
N ASN A 82 -30.88 15.77 27.00
CA ASN A 82 -30.82 14.47 26.32
C ASN A 82 -30.87 14.63 24.78
N ARG A 83 -29.94 15.42 24.24
CA ARG A 83 -29.80 15.71 22.81
C ARG A 83 -28.43 15.25 22.33
N PRO A 84 -28.31 14.65 21.12
CA PRO A 84 -27.02 14.18 20.61
C PRO A 84 -26.01 15.32 20.38
N THR A 85 -26.48 16.56 20.27
CA THR A 85 -25.64 17.75 20.07
C THR A 85 -25.03 18.30 21.36
N ILE A 86 -25.51 17.90 22.53
CA ILE A 86 -25.05 18.40 23.83
C ILE A 86 -24.33 17.25 24.55
N ARG A 87 -23.12 17.52 25.03
CA ARG A 87 -22.32 16.54 25.76
C ARG A 87 -21.68 17.16 26.99
N VAL A 88 -21.51 16.35 28.03
CA VAL A 88 -20.77 16.73 29.22
C VAL A 88 -19.29 16.70 28.89
N SER A 89 -18.67 17.87 28.85
CA SER A 89 -17.24 18.00 28.54
C SER A 89 -16.35 17.75 29.76
N LYS A 90 -16.77 18.23 30.93
CA LYS A 90 -16.04 18.09 32.19
C LYS A 90 -16.98 18.20 33.38
N VAL A 91 -16.81 17.31 34.36
CA VAL A 91 -17.44 17.44 35.67
C VAL A 91 -16.51 18.22 36.59
N ILE A 92 -17.00 19.32 37.13
CA ILE A 92 -16.25 20.13 38.09
C ILE A 92 -16.66 19.69 39.49
N ASP A 93 -15.74 19.11 40.24
CA ASP A 93 -15.96 18.80 41.66
C ASP A 93 -15.98 20.12 42.45
N TYR A 94 -17.17 20.68 42.60
CA TYR A 94 -17.46 21.84 43.41
C TYR A 94 -18.49 21.43 44.46
N LYS A 95 -18.08 21.48 45.74
CA LYS A 95 -18.92 21.04 46.85
C LYS A 95 -20.07 22.02 47.06
N THR A 96 -21.23 21.68 46.51
CA THR A 96 -22.49 22.39 46.71
C THR A 96 -23.41 21.60 47.63
N ALA A 97 -24.32 22.31 48.28
CA ALA A 97 -25.37 21.71 49.08
C ALA A 97 -26.70 22.40 48.75
N TYR A 98 -27.74 21.60 48.57
CA TYR A 98 -29.11 22.07 48.44
C TYR A 98 -29.72 22.33 49.81
N GLY A 99 -30.50 23.40 49.91
CA GLY A 99 -31.13 23.79 51.16
C GLY A 99 -32.36 24.64 50.93
N VAL A 100 -33.07 24.91 52.03
CA VAL A 100 -34.24 25.78 52.04
C VAL A 100 -33.81 27.15 52.57
N VAL A 101 -34.05 28.21 51.80
CA VAL A 101 -33.81 29.58 52.23
C VAL A 101 -35.01 30.03 53.07
N LEU A 102 -34.75 30.49 54.29
CA LEU A 102 -35.76 30.94 55.23
C LEU A 102 -35.55 32.40 55.58
N SER A 103 -36.64 33.10 55.90
CA SER A 103 -36.58 34.45 56.44
C SER A 103 -35.83 34.46 57.78
N PRO A 104 -35.04 35.50 58.12
CA PRO A 104 -34.17 35.54 59.30
C PRO A 104 -34.87 35.15 60.62
N ASN A 105 -36.15 35.49 60.76
CA ASN A 105 -36.91 35.25 61.99
C ASN A 105 -37.60 33.87 62.07
N SER A 106 -37.39 33.00 61.08
CA SER A 106 -38.10 31.71 60.95
C SER A 106 -37.36 30.53 61.58
N THR A 107 -36.76 30.73 62.77
CA THR A 107 -35.87 29.74 63.41
C THR A 107 -36.58 28.43 63.77
N HIS A 108 -37.84 28.49 64.20
CA HIS A 108 -38.64 27.30 64.51
C HIS A 108 -38.88 26.47 63.25
N LEU A 109 -39.26 27.12 62.15
CA LEU A 109 -39.47 26.46 60.86
C LEU A 109 -38.19 25.81 60.34
N GLY A 110 -37.03 26.45 60.54
CA GLY A 110 -35.73 25.86 60.21
C GLY A 110 -35.46 24.55 60.96
N LYS A 111 -35.79 24.48 62.26
CA LYS A 111 -35.67 23.24 63.04
C LYS A 111 -36.63 22.16 62.52
N CYS A 112 -37.85 22.54 62.15
CA CYS A 112 -38.83 21.61 61.58
C CYS A 112 -38.34 21.02 60.24
N PHE A 113 -37.90 21.85 59.31
CA PHE A 113 -37.33 21.38 58.03
C PHE A 113 -36.12 20.48 58.25
N HIS A 114 -35.22 20.87 59.15
CA HIS A 114 -34.04 20.06 59.46
C HIS A 114 -34.42 18.67 59.99
N ARG A 115 -35.32 18.60 60.98
CA ARG A 115 -35.82 17.32 61.50
C ARG A 115 -36.51 16.50 60.43
N TYR A 116 -37.35 17.14 59.61
CA TYR A 116 -38.05 16.46 58.51
C TYR A 116 -37.07 15.84 57.52
N MET A 117 -36.04 16.57 57.09
CA MET A 117 -35.04 16.04 56.16
C MET A 117 -34.24 14.88 56.76
N LEU A 118 -33.95 14.92 58.08
CA LEU A 118 -33.26 13.83 58.76
C LEU A 118 -34.13 12.58 58.86
N SER A 119 -35.40 12.72 59.24
CA SER A 119 -36.33 11.60 59.41
C SER A 119 -36.76 10.96 58.09
N ASN A 120 -36.81 11.72 56.99
CA ASN A 120 -37.26 11.24 55.68
C ASN A 120 -36.12 11.15 54.66
N ARG A 121 -34.87 10.98 55.14
CA ARG A 121 -33.69 11.03 54.28
C ARG A 121 -33.72 9.97 53.17
N ALA A 122 -34.19 8.76 53.50
CA ALA A 122 -34.31 7.66 52.54
C ALA A 122 -35.28 8.00 51.41
N ASP A 123 -36.50 8.40 51.76
CA ASP A 123 -37.55 8.77 50.80
C ASP A 123 -37.15 9.95 49.90
N ILE A 124 -36.41 10.93 50.46
CA ILE A 124 -35.87 12.05 49.70
C ILE A 124 -34.86 11.55 48.67
N PHE A 125 -33.93 10.67 49.06
CA PHE A 125 -32.94 10.12 48.12
C PHE A 125 -33.60 9.26 47.03
N GLU A 126 -34.57 8.43 47.38
CA GLU A 126 -35.33 7.63 46.42
C GLU A 126 -36.07 8.54 45.42
N MET A 127 -36.67 9.63 45.89
CA MET A 127 -37.31 10.61 45.03
C MET A 127 -36.32 11.26 44.06
N ILE A 128 -35.11 11.60 44.52
CA ILE A 128 -34.06 12.17 43.67
C ILE A 128 -33.62 11.15 42.63
N GLU A 129 -33.32 9.91 43.03
CA GLU A 129 -32.89 8.83 42.11
C GLU A 129 -33.93 8.58 41.01
N ARG A 130 -35.22 8.59 41.38
CA ARG A 130 -36.31 8.38 40.41
C ARG A 130 -36.45 9.53 39.40
N LYS A 131 -36.18 10.78 39.82
CA LYS A 131 -36.44 11.97 39.00
C LYS A 131 -35.20 12.47 38.25
N ALA A 132 -34.04 12.52 38.91
CA ALA A 132 -32.80 13.02 38.34
C ALA A 132 -32.06 11.87 37.65
N LYS A 133 -32.13 11.84 36.32
CA LYS A 133 -31.40 10.82 35.54
C LYS A 133 -29.99 11.32 35.25
N PRO A 134 -28.94 10.55 35.53
CA PRO A 134 -27.59 10.97 35.21
C PRO A 134 -27.46 11.18 33.71
N ILE A 135 -26.91 12.34 33.31
CA ILE A 135 -26.56 12.59 31.92
C ILE A 135 -25.43 11.61 31.57
N LYS A 136 -25.60 10.89 30.46
CA LYS A 136 -24.58 9.96 29.98
C LYS A 136 -23.31 10.75 29.69
N THR A 137 -22.33 10.65 30.59
CA THR A 137 -21.01 11.19 30.36
C THR A 137 -20.28 10.25 29.42
N SER A 138 -19.75 10.76 28.32
CA SER A 138 -18.89 10.00 27.41
C SER A 138 -17.56 9.59 28.07
N SER A 139 -17.36 9.89 29.35
CA SER A 139 -16.17 9.57 30.15
C SER A 139 -16.05 8.10 30.59
N SER A 140 -16.91 7.20 30.10
CA SER A 140 -16.64 5.74 30.16
C SER A 140 -15.81 5.24 28.97
N SER A 141 -15.31 6.16 28.15
CA SER A 141 -14.40 5.88 27.05
C SER A 141 -13.53 7.12 26.81
N ASP A 142 -12.41 7.24 27.51
CA ASP A 142 -11.35 8.19 27.14
C ASP A 142 -10.83 7.93 25.69
N GLN A 143 -11.25 6.82 25.08
CA GLN A 143 -11.09 6.53 23.65
C GLN A 143 -12.13 7.27 22.76
N SER A 144 -13.34 7.57 23.24
CA SER A 144 -14.44 8.08 22.40
C SER A 144 -14.38 9.57 22.07
N ALA A 145 -13.72 10.38 22.89
CA ALA A 145 -13.56 11.81 22.61
C ALA A 145 -12.61 12.07 21.43
N GLN A 146 -11.60 11.21 21.24
CA GLN A 146 -10.74 11.20 20.03
C GLN A 146 -11.45 10.54 18.84
N GLU A 147 -12.28 9.52 19.08
CA GLU A 147 -13.04 8.81 18.03
C GLU A 147 -14.04 9.73 17.31
N GLU A 148 -14.76 10.60 18.01
CA GLU A 148 -15.74 11.51 17.36
C GLU A 148 -15.11 12.76 16.73
N ALA A 149 -14.00 13.28 17.28
CA ALA A 149 -13.29 14.41 16.68
C ALA A 149 -12.68 14.07 15.31
N SER A 150 -12.41 12.79 15.07
CA SER A 150 -11.98 12.24 13.77
C SER A 150 -13.14 11.67 12.94
N GLY A 151 -14.39 11.78 13.39
CA GLY A 151 -15.57 11.19 12.74
C GLY A 151 -15.52 9.67 12.59
N GLY A 152 -14.78 8.97 13.46
CA GLY A 152 -14.52 7.54 13.34
C GLY A 152 -13.76 7.16 12.06
N LEU A 153 -13.11 8.10 11.38
CA LEU A 153 -12.47 7.84 10.08
C LEU A 153 -11.23 6.93 10.20
N LEU A 154 -10.60 6.91 11.37
CA LEU A 154 -9.38 6.15 11.67
C LEU A 154 -9.59 5.06 12.72
N ASP A 155 -10.82 4.83 13.15
CA ASP A 155 -11.13 3.76 14.10
C ASP A 155 -11.16 2.40 13.39
N SER A 156 -10.47 1.40 13.95
CA SER A 156 -10.42 0.04 13.39
C SER A 156 -11.80 -0.65 13.38
N SER A 157 -12.70 -0.21 14.25
CA SER A 157 -14.08 -0.70 14.37
C SER A 157 -15.04 0.04 13.44
N SER A 158 -14.59 1.12 12.79
CA SER A 158 -15.44 1.93 11.93
C SER A 158 -15.76 1.23 10.61
N PRO A 159 -17.04 1.20 10.20
CA PRO A 159 -17.46 0.56 8.95
C PRO A 159 -16.91 1.27 7.71
N THR A 160 -16.57 2.56 7.79
CA THR A 160 -15.97 3.29 6.66
C THR A 160 -14.49 2.93 6.49
N PHE A 161 -13.75 2.81 7.59
CA PHE A 161 -12.36 2.39 7.58
C PHE A 161 -12.20 0.96 7.06
N GLN A 162 -13.02 0.01 7.54
CA GLN A 162 -12.98 -1.37 7.06
C GLN A 162 -13.33 -1.50 5.58
N LYS A 163 -14.31 -0.73 5.09
CA LYS A 163 -14.64 -0.68 3.66
C LYS A 163 -13.47 -0.14 2.84
N ALA A 164 -12.88 0.99 3.25
CA ALA A 164 -11.74 1.60 2.57
C ALA A 164 -10.53 0.65 2.53
N LEU A 165 -10.22 -0.01 3.65
CA LEU A 165 -9.14 -0.99 3.75
C LEU A 165 -9.38 -2.18 2.81
N ARG A 166 -10.62 -2.70 2.76
CA ARG A 166 -10.98 -3.79 1.85
C ARG A 166 -10.80 -3.38 0.38
N TYR A 167 -11.24 -2.18 -0.01
CA TYR A 167 -11.03 -1.69 -1.37
C TYR A 167 -9.54 -1.50 -1.68
N ALA A 168 -8.74 -0.97 -0.76
CA ALA A 168 -7.31 -0.82 -0.93
C ALA A 168 -6.62 -2.18 -1.14
N CYS A 169 -6.95 -3.20 -0.34
CA CYS A 169 -6.44 -4.57 -0.51
C CYS A 169 -6.82 -5.17 -1.86
N VAL A 170 -8.07 -4.98 -2.31
CA VAL A 170 -8.51 -5.47 -3.62
C VAL A 170 -7.76 -4.78 -4.75
N CYS A 171 -7.61 -3.45 -4.71
CA CYS A 171 -6.84 -2.70 -5.70
C CYS A 171 -5.38 -3.17 -5.77
N LEU A 172 -4.76 -3.41 -4.61
CA LEU A 172 -3.39 -3.91 -4.52
C LEU A 172 -3.28 -5.33 -5.10
N GLY A 173 -4.25 -6.20 -4.79
CA GLY A 173 -4.34 -7.54 -5.36
C GLY A 173 -4.46 -7.54 -6.89
N ILE A 174 -5.29 -6.66 -7.45
CA ILE A 174 -5.44 -6.50 -8.90
C ILE A 174 -4.13 -5.99 -9.52
N ALA A 175 -3.47 -5.01 -8.91
CA ALA A 175 -2.21 -4.48 -9.41
C ALA A 175 -1.11 -5.55 -9.44
N LEU A 176 -1.04 -6.40 -8.41
CA LEU A 176 -0.10 -7.53 -8.36
C LEU A 176 -0.43 -8.59 -9.41
N ALA A 177 -1.71 -8.92 -9.60
CA ALA A 177 -2.13 -9.86 -10.63
C ALA A 177 -1.79 -9.36 -12.05
N LEU A 178 -2.06 -8.08 -12.34
CA LEU A 178 -1.69 -7.46 -13.62
C LEU A 178 -0.17 -7.44 -13.82
N SER A 179 0.60 -7.19 -12.77
CA SER A 179 2.07 -7.23 -12.80
C SER A 179 2.59 -8.64 -13.11
N LEU A 180 2.02 -9.67 -12.47
CA LEU A 180 2.38 -11.07 -12.73
C LEU A 180 2.00 -11.50 -14.14
N VAL A 181 0.82 -11.13 -14.62
CA VAL A 181 0.38 -11.42 -16.00
C VAL A 181 1.31 -10.74 -17.01
N TYR A 182 1.67 -9.47 -16.77
CA TYR A 182 2.61 -8.75 -17.62
C TYR A 182 3.98 -9.42 -17.65
N GLU A 183 4.53 -9.83 -16.49
CA GLU A 183 5.80 -10.53 -16.39
C GLU A 183 5.77 -11.90 -17.09
N CYS A 184 4.68 -12.65 -16.95
CA CYS A 184 4.47 -13.92 -17.65
C CYS A 184 4.42 -13.73 -19.17
N ILE A 185 3.64 -12.77 -19.68
CA ILE A 185 3.56 -12.47 -21.12
C ILE A 185 4.93 -12.04 -21.64
N ARG A 186 5.64 -11.18 -20.90
CA ARG A 186 7.00 -10.74 -21.25
C ARG A 186 7.96 -11.91 -21.33
N ARG A 187 7.99 -12.80 -20.34
CA ARG A 187 8.86 -14.00 -20.33
C ARG A 187 8.54 -14.96 -21.47
N ILE A 188 7.26 -15.15 -21.82
CA ILE A 188 6.86 -15.99 -22.95
C ILE A 188 7.34 -15.38 -24.27
N ARG A 189 7.16 -14.07 -24.46
CA ARG A 189 7.63 -13.36 -25.66
C ARG A 189 9.16 -13.38 -25.80
N GLU A 190 9.89 -13.21 -24.71
CA GLU A 190 11.36 -13.31 -24.72
C GLU A 190 11.81 -14.74 -25.08
N ARG A 191 11.17 -15.78 -24.52
CA ARG A 191 11.47 -17.18 -24.87
C ARG A 191 11.13 -17.54 -26.32
N GLN A 192 10.05 -16.98 -26.88
CA GLN A 192 9.70 -17.17 -28.29
C GLN A 192 10.76 -16.59 -29.23
N LYS A 193 11.27 -15.40 -28.94
CA LYS A 193 12.35 -14.77 -29.73
C LYS A 193 13.63 -15.62 -29.70
N VAL A 194 14.00 -16.13 -28.53
CA VAL A 194 15.17 -17.00 -28.36
C VAL A 194 15.01 -18.33 -29.12
N HIS A 195 13.82 -18.95 -29.07
CA HIS A 195 13.57 -20.20 -29.79
C HIS A 195 13.68 -20.02 -31.32
N GLN A 196 13.20 -18.90 -31.85
CA GLN A 196 13.27 -18.59 -33.27
C GLN A 196 14.70 -18.35 -33.75
N GLU A 197 15.53 -17.64 -32.97
CA GLU A 197 16.95 -17.47 -33.28
C GLU A 197 17.72 -18.80 -33.25
N VAL A 198 17.45 -19.66 -32.27
CA VAL A 198 18.09 -20.99 -32.16
C VAL A 198 17.70 -21.86 -33.35
N HIS A 199 16.42 -21.92 -33.71
CA HIS A 199 15.94 -22.70 -34.85
C HIS A 199 16.58 -22.23 -36.17
N LEU A 200 16.67 -20.91 -36.38
CA LEU A 200 17.31 -20.34 -37.57
C LEU A 200 18.81 -20.68 -37.65
N LYS A 201 19.55 -20.56 -36.54
CA LYS A 201 20.97 -20.96 -36.48
C LYS A 201 21.16 -22.44 -36.83
N THR A 202 20.25 -23.30 -36.35
CA THR A 202 20.33 -24.74 -36.60
C THR A 202 20.09 -25.07 -38.09
N ILE A 203 19.13 -24.39 -38.73
CA ILE A 203 18.90 -24.53 -40.18
C ILE A 203 20.13 -24.05 -40.95
N LEU A 204 20.66 -22.87 -40.61
CA LEU A 204 21.81 -22.28 -41.31
C LEU A 204 23.07 -23.16 -41.20
N GLN A 205 23.30 -23.74 -40.02
CA GLN A 205 24.40 -24.69 -39.81
C GLN A 205 24.24 -25.95 -40.65
N LYS A 206 23.01 -26.48 -40.76
CA LYS A 206 22.73 -27.67 -41.55
C LYS A 206 22.91 -27.41 -43.05
N GLU A 207 22.46 -26.25 -43.54
CA GLU A 207 22.71 -25.83 -44.93
C GLU A 207 24.21 -25.67 -45.20
N MET A 208 24.93 -24.99 -44.31
CA MET A 208 26.38 -24.80 -44.45
C MET A 208 27.14 -26.13 -44.44
N GLN A 209 26.76 -27.08 -43.57
CA GLN A 209 27.33 -28.43 -43.56
C GLN A 209 27.09 -29.15 -44.88
N SER A 210 25.87 -29.06 -45.45
CA SER A 210 25.57 -29.71 -46.74
C SER A 210 26.40 -29.15 -47.90
N VAL A 211 26.63 -27.83 -47.93
CA VAL A 211 27.44 -27.18 -48.97
C VAL A 211 28.91 -27.60 -48.85
N VAL A 212 29.42 -27.70 -47.62
CA VAL A 212 30.79 -28.13 -47.36
C VAL A 212 30.98 -29.61 -47.74
N GLU A 213 30.04 -30.48 -47.39
CA GLU A 213 30.08 -31.91 -47.78
C GLU A 213 30.07 -32.08 -49.30
N GLU A 214 29.20 -31.35 -49.99
CA GLU A 214 29.12 -31.37 -51.45
C GLU A 214 30.40 -30.83 -52.09
N PHE A 215 31.01 -29.79 -51.53
CA PHE A 215 32.31 -29.29 -51.98
C PHE A 215 33.43 -30.32 -51.79
N ILE A 216 33.49 -30.97 -50.62
CA ILE A 216 34.48 -32.03 -50.34
C ILE A 216 34.32 -33.19 -51.32
N ARG A 217 33.07 -33.58 -51.63
CA ARG A 217 32.76 -34.63 -52.60
C ARG A 217 33.30 -34.28 -53.99
N ARG A 218 32.98 -33.08 -54.50
CA ARG A 218 33.47 -32.60 -55.81
C ARG A 218 34.99 -32.49 -55.86
N MET A 219 35.62 -32.03 -54.78
CA MET A 219 37.08 -31.95 -54.70
C MET A 219 37.74 -33.34 -54.78
N LYS A 220 37.16 -34.35 -54.15
CA LYS A 220 37.65 -35.73 -54.23
C LYS A 220 37.52 -36.29 -55.66
N GLU A 221 36.36 -36.10 -56.29
CA GLU A 221 36.10 -36.52 -57.68
C GLU A 221 37.08 -35.83 -58.65
N THR A 222 37.24 -34.52 -58.51
CA THR A 222 38.17 -33.73 -59.33
C THR A 222 39.61 -34.22 -59.14
N LYS A 223 40.01 -34.53 -57.90
CA LYS A 223 41.34 -35.09 -57.61
C LYS A 223 41.54 -36.46 -58.27
N SER A 224 40.56 -37.35 -58.23
CA SER A 224 40.68 -38.65 -58.91
C SER A 224 40.77 -38.50 -60.43
N GLU A 225 39.95 -37.64 -61.02
CA GLU A 225 40.01 -37.37 -62.46
C GLU A 225 41.35 -36.76 -62.89
N LEU A 226 41.88 -35.81 -62.11
CA LEU A 226 43.20 -35.23 -62.35
C LEU A 226 44.30 -36.28 -62.21
N ARG A 227 44.22 -37.19 -61.22
CA ARG A 227 45.18 -38.29 -61.07
C ARG A 227 45.17 -39.22 -62.28
N GLU A 228 43.99 -39.60 -62.77
CA GLU A 228 43.87 -40.43 -63.97
C GLU A 228 44.40 -39.72 -65.23
N LYS A 229 44.07 -38.44 -65.42
CA LYS A 229 44.59 -37.63 -66.53
C LYS A 229 46.11 -37.50 -66.45
N HIS A 230 46.65 -37.29 -65.26
CA HIS A 230 48.10 -37.17 -65.04
C HIS A 230 48.82 -38.49 -65.34
N LEU A 231 48.27 -39.63 -64.89
CA LEU A 231 48.82 -40.95 -65.21
C LEU A 231 48.83 -41.20 -66.72
N LYS A 232 47.72 -40.88 -67.43
CA LYS A 232 47.65 -40.99 -68.89
C LYS A 232 48.71 -40.12 -69.58
N GLN A 233 48.86 -38.86 -69.17
CA GLN A 233 49.87 -37.95 -69.70
C GLN A 233 51.30 -38.45 -69.46
N ILE A 234 51.59 -38.99 -68.27
CA ILE A 234 52.87 -39.61 -67.94
C ILE A 234 53.12 -40.77 -68.91
N ILE A 235 52.18 -41.71 -69.06
CA ILE A 235 52.31 -42.85 -69.98
C ILE A 235 52.59 -42.37 -71.41
N THR A 236 51.82 -41.41 -71.92
CA THR A 236 52.03 -40.85 -73.27
C THR A 236 53.41 -40.22 -73.42
N TYR A 237 53.87 -39.44 -72.44
CA TYR A 237 55.21 -38.84 -72.44
C TYR A 237 56.30 -39.91 -72.47
N TRP A 238 56.19 -40.96 -71.66
CA TRP A 238 57.16 -42.06 -71.65
C TRP A 238 57.17 -42.84 -72.97
N LYS A 239 56.01 -43.08 -73.60
CA LYS A 239 55.92 -43.70 -74.94
C LYS A 239 56.62 -42.85 -76.00
N LEU A 240 56.41 -41.53 -76.01
CA LEU A 240 57.08 -40.60 -76.94
C LEU A 240 58.60 -40.54 -76.69
N LYS A 241 59.01 -40.46 -75.42
CA LYS A 241 60.42 -40.42 -75.03
C LYS A 241 61.15 -41.73 -75.39
N ARG A 242 60.51 -42.89 -75.20
CA ARG A 242 61.05 -44.20 -75.64
C ARG A 242 61.26 -44.20 -77.15
N LYS A 243 60.25 -43.83 -77.95
CA LYS A 243 60.35 -43.76 -79.42
C LYS A 243 61.47 -42.83 -79.91
N SER A 244 61.66 -41.69 -79.25
CA SER A 244 62.76 -40.77 -79.58
C SER A 244 64.14 -41.33 -79.22
N MET A 245 64.27 -42.03 -78.08
CA MET A 245 65.56 -42.61 -77.65
C MET A 245 65.97 -43.85 -78.44
N THR A 246 65.01 -44.70 -78.85
CA THR A 246 65.29 -45.83 -79.74
C THR A 246 65.66 -45.38 -81.16
N ALA A 247 65.06 -44.29 -81.67
CA ALA A 247 65.45 -43.70 -82.95
C ALA A 247 66.88 -43.12 -82.94
N ASN A 248 67.39 -42.69 -81.78
CA ASN A 248 68.72 -42.13 -81.61
C ASN A 248 69.80 -43.17 -81.21
N GLY A 249 69.46 -44.45 -81.07
CA GLY A 249 70.41 -45.51 -80.72
C GLY A 249 70.82 -45.63 -79.24
N ASN A 250 70.14 -44.93 -78.32
CA ASN A 250 70.49 -44.85 -76.88
C ASN A 250 69.60 -45.77 -75.99
N GLU A 251 69.49 -47.05 -76.33
CA GLU A 251 68.58 -47.99 -75.66
C GLU A 251 68.99 -48.33 -74.20
N SER A 252 70.30 -48.38 -73.94
CA SER A 252 70.85 -48.66 -72.60
C SER A 252 70.61 -47.52 -71.60
N GLU A 253 70.50 -46.28 -72.09
CA GLU A 253 70.25 -45.08 -71.27
C GLU A 253 68.76 -44.98 -70.87
N TRP A 254 67.86 -45.42 -71.74
CA TRP A 254 66.42 -45.50 -71.45
C TRP A 254 66.11 -46.45 -70.28
N LEU A 255 66.78 -47.61 -70.21
CA LEU A 255 66.62 -48.58 -69.11
C LEU A 255 67.06 -48.01 -67.75
N ARG A 256 68.11 -47.17 -67.71
CA ARG A 256 68.50 -46.46 -66.47
C ARG A 256 67.45 -45.45 -66.01
N ILE A 257 66.91 -44.67 -66.95
CA ILE A 257 65.96 -43.59 -66.64
C ILE A 257 64.60 -44.16 -66.20
N SER A 258 64.14 -45.26 -66.80
CA SER A 258 62.89 -45.91 -66.42
C SER A 258 62.95 -46.53 -65.02
N MET A 259 64.10 -47.10 -64.63
CA MET A 259 64.31 -47.68 -63.30
C MET A 259 64.38 -46.63 -62.17
N ALA A 260 64.76 -45.39 -62.48
CA ALA A 260 64.86 -44.29 -61.52
C ALA A 260 63.54 -43.48 -61.38
N SER A 261 62.46 -43.88 -62.06
CA SER A 261 61.20 -43.13 -62.06
C SER A 261 60.47 -43.21 -60.70
N PRO A 262 60.07 -42.08 -60.10
CA PRO A 262 59.34 -42.05 -58.83
C PRO A 262 57.91 -42.61 -58.92
N HIS A 263 57.39 -42.88 -60.13
CA HIS A 263 56.06 -43.47 -60.36
C HIS A 263 56.06 -44.99 -60.59
N LYS A 264 57.18 -45.67 -60.33
CA LYS A 264 57.35 -47.13 -60.55
C LYS A 264 56.29 -48.00 -59.84
N GLY A 265 55.74 -47.54 -58.70
CA GLY A 265 54.70 -48.26 -57.97
C GLY A 265 53.28 -48.09 -58.52
N ASP A 266 53.02 -47.02 -59.29
CA ASP A 266 51.71 -46.69 -59.85
C ASP A 266 51.56 -47.12 -61.33
N LEU A 267 52.66 -47.58 -61.96
CA LEU A 267 52.72 -48.00 -63.37
C LEU A 267 53.11 -49.48 -63.43
N MET A 268 52.16 -50.35 -63.75
CA MET A 268 52.46 -51.75 -64.03
C MET A 268 53.21 -51.84 -65.37
N ILE A 269 54.27 -52.65 -65.42
CA ILE A 269 55.12 -52.81 -66.61
C ILE A 269 54.29 -53.24 -67.84
N THR A 270 53.17 -53.93 -67.62
CA THR A 270 52.22 -54.34 -68.66
C THR A 270 51.54 -53.19 -69.40
N ASP A 271 51.44 -51.98 -68.82
CA ASP A 271 50.82 -50.81 -69.48
C ASP A 271 51.76 -50.09 -70.45
N MET A 272 53.05 -50.45 -70.41
CA MET A 272 54.10 -49.86 -71.24
C MET A 272 54.47 -50.72 -72.45
N ASP A 273 53.92 -51.94 -72.56
CA ASP A 273 54.29 -52.93 -73.58
C ASP A 273 53.19 -53.21 -74.62
N TYR A 274 52.13 -52.39 -74.66
CA TYR A 274 51.20 -52.26 -75.79
C TYR A 274 51.18 -50.84 -76.37
#